data_AF-A0A6M3INV4-F1
#
_entry.id   AF-A0A6M3INV4-F1
#
_cell.length_a   1.000
_cell.length_b   1.000
_cell.length_c   1.000
_cell.angle_alpha   90.00
_cell.angle_beta   90.00
_cell.angle_gamma   90.00
#
_symmetry.space_group_name_H-M   'P 1'
#
loop_
_entity.id
_entity.type
_entity.pdbx_description
1 polymer ?
#
loop_
_entity_poly.entity_id
_entity_poly.type
_entity_poly.pdbx_seq_one_letter_code
_entity_poly.pdbx_strand_id
1 'polypeptide(L)'
;MNIVLIIPTGIGAKIGGHAGDANPVCKLLASLSDTLITHPNVVNASDINEMPENVFYVEGSMLDRFLVGEFCLKQPLQNRILVVVNDPVRNDTYNAVQAAEVTIGIDVGILELKTPLRMVANFEGGIATGDITGWQELVEQVENMDFDALAIHTPIEVPREVALSYYRTGGVNPWGGVEAKASKLIASALNKPVAHAPLENTDPEDTELYRIMDEVVDPRIAPEAISSCYLHCVLKGLNKAPRISSSGLSCNDIDVLVSPYGCFGNPHKACLEQGIPVIVVRENNTILSFIPPQQCIVVENYWEAAGVIACMKAGVSRVSVRAMK
;
A
#
# COMPACT_ATOMS: atom_id res chain seq x y z
N MET A 1 20.88 -3.14 -7.94
CA MET A 1 20.28 -1.90 -7.43
C MET A 1 18.91 -2.19 -6.83
N ASN A 2 18.78 -2.07 -5.52
CA ASN A 2 17.54 -2.26 -4.77
C ASN A 2 16.96 -0.90 -4.39
N ILE A 3 15.71 -0.67 -4.79
CA ILE A 3 15.02 0.62 -4.62
C ILE A 3 13.89 0.44 -3.62
N VAL A 4 13.67 1.43 -2.77
CA VAL A 4 12.44 1.53 -1.96
C VAL A 4 11.58 2.64 -2.52
N LEU A 5 10.29 2.36 -2.78
CA LEU A 5 9.30 3.36 -3.17
C LEU A 5 8.22 3.44 -2.10
N ILE A 6 8.06 4.62 -1.51
CA ILE A 6 7.02 4.91 -0.52
C ILE A 6 6.13 6.02 -1.07
N ILE A 7 4.82 5.78 -1.15
CA ILE A 7 3.82 6.81 -1.45
C ILE A 7 2.65 6.64 -0.46
N PRO A 8 2.65 7.35 0.67
CA PRO A 8 1.69 7.09 1.74
C PRO A 8 0.26 7.44 1.32
N THR A 9 -0.70 6.67 1.82
CA THR A 9 -2.13 6.96 1.68
C THR A 9 -2.63 7.95 2.73
N GLY A 10 -3.84 8.46 2.58
CA GLY A 10 -4.51 9.30 3.57
C GLY A 10 -3.94 10.72 3.74
N ILE A 11 -2.92 11.08 2.96
CA ILE A 11 -2.28 12.41 2.96
C ILE A 11 -2.43 13.17 1.65
N GLY A 12 -3.27 12.68 0.73
CA GLY A 12 -3.58 13.34 -0.53
C GLY A 12 -2.38 13.52 -1.45
N ALA A 13 -1.55 12.48 -1.59
CA ALA A 13 -0.48 12.48 -2.59
C ALA A 13 -1.09 12.65 -4.00
N LYS A 14 -0.52 13.55 -4.82
CA LYS A 14 -1.01 13.79 -6.18
C LYS A 14 -0.93 12.57 -7.10
N ILE A 15 0.06 11.71 -6.87
CA ILE A 15 0.23 10.40 -7.51
C ILE A 15 0.35 9.39 -6.37
N GLY A 16 -0.40 8.28 -6.40
CA GLY A 16 -0.47 7.28 -5.33
C GLY A 16 -1.43 7.63 -4.20
N GLY A 17 -2.24 8.67 -4.38
CA GLY A 17 -3.28 9.07 -3.43
C GLY A 17 -4.64 8.40 -3.68
N HIS A 18 -4.78 7.70 -4.81
CA HIS A 18 -5.99 6.96 -5.21
C HIS A 18 -5.62 5.51 -5.51
N ALA A 19 -6.62 4.64 -5.67
CA ALA A 19 -6.40 3.23 -5.95
C ALA A 19 -5.62 3.03 -7.26
N GLY A 20 -4.37 2.57 -7.16
CA GLY A 20 -3.56 2.13 -8.30
C GLY A 20 -2.90 3.20 -9.16
N ASP A 21 -3.10 4.49 -8.92
CA ASP A 21 -2.54 5.57 -9.75
C ASP A 21 -1.01 5.68 -9.63
N ALA A 22 -0.39 5.01 -8.65
CA ALA A 22 1.06 4.84 -8.54
C ALA A 22 1.64 3.59 -9.23
N ASN A 23 0.81 2.66 -9.76
CA ASN A 23 1.31 1.47 -10.47
C ASN A 23 2.27 1.82 -11.62
N PRO A 24 2.00 2.84 -12.48
CA PRO A 24 2.93 3.22 -13.54
C PRO A 24 4.29 3.71 -13.01
N VAL A 25 4.30 4.44 -11.89
CA VAL A 25 5.53 4.88 -11.21
C VAL A 25 6.30 3.67 -10.69
N CYS A 26 5.62 2.75 -10.01
CA CYS A 26 6.20 1.50 -9.54
C CYS A 26 6.84 0.72 -10.69
N LYS A 27 6.13 0.56 -11.81
CA LYS A 27 6.61 -0.13 -13.00
C LYS A 27 7.84 0.54 -13.63
N LEU A 28 7.83 1.88 -13.72
CA LEU A 28 8.98 2.64 -14.23
C LEU A 28 10.22 2.42 -13.35
N LEU A 29 10.09 2.59 -12.03
CA LEU A 29 11.22 2.47 -11.12
C LEU A 29 11.70 1.01 -10.99
N ALA A 30 10.78 0.05 -11.01
CA ALA A 30 11.10 -1.37 -11.00
C ALA A 30 11.89 -1.80 -12.25
N SER A 31 11.65 -1.17 -13.41
CA SER A 31 12.42 -1.44 -14.63
C SER A 31 13.90 -1.02 -14.52
N LEU A 32 14.22 -0.14 -13.56
CA LEU A 32 15.57 0.33 -13.29
C LEU A 32 16.22 -0.42 -12.11
N SER A 33 15.47 -1.18 -11.32
CA SER A 33 15.99 -1.93 -10.19
C SER A 33 16.20 -3.42 -10.50
N ASP A 34 16.99 -4.07 -9.66
CA ASP A 34 16.99 -5.54 -9.58
C ASP A 34 15.83 -5.99 -8.67
N THR A 35 15.61 -5.27 -7.57
CA THR A 35 14.43 -5.42 -6.70
C THR A 35 13.86 -4.05 -6.36
N LEU A 36 12.55 -3.86 -6.44
CA LEU A 36 11.88 -2.68 -5.88
C LEU A 36 11.01 -3.10 -4.69
N ILE A 37 11.18 -2.48 -3.55
CA ILE A 37 10.37 -2.72 -2.35
C ILE A 37 9.35 -1.60 -2.24
N THR A 38 8.09 -1.95 -2.05
CA THR A 38 7.03 -0.97 -1.85
C THR A 38 5.91 -1.51 -0.98
N HIS A 39 4.99 -0.65 -0.61
CA HIS A 39 3.87 -0.99 0.27
C HIS A 39 2.55 -1.14 -0.52
N PRO A 40 1.55 -1.85 0.05
CA PRO A 40 0.26 -2.11 -0.59
C PRO A 40 -0.34 -0.95 -1.38
N ASN A 41 -0.42 0.24 -0.79
CA ASN A 41 -1.04 1.42 -1.40
C ASN A 41 -0.43 1.84 -2.76
N VAL A 42 0.81 1.46 -3.07
CA VAL A 42 1.42 1.82 -4.37
C VAL A 42 0.85 0.98 -5.52
N VAL A 43 0.50 -0.28 -5.25
CA VAL A 43 0.18 -1.27 -6.28
C VAL A 43 -1.24 -1.79 -6.22
N ASN A 44 -1.90 -1.66 -5.07
CA ASN A 44 -3.28 -2.08 -4.91
C ASN A 44 -4.24 -1.10 -5.57
N ALA A 45 -5.14 -1.66 -6.37
CA ALA A 45 -6.13 -0.92 -7.12
C ALA A 45 -7.43 -1.72 -7.20
N SER A 46 -8.04 -1.99 -6.05
CA SER A 46 -9.29 -2.77 -5.96
C SER A 46 -9.11 -4.20 -6.46
N ASP A 47 -9.69 -4.61 -7.59
CA ASP A 47 -9.42 -5.93 -8.17
C ASP A 47 -8.21 -5.95 -9.12
N ILE A 48 -7.53 -4.82 -9.33
CA ILE A 48 -6.34 -4.67 -10.17
C ILE A 48 -5.06 -4.59 -9.32
N ASN A 49 -4.02 -5.29 -9.76
CA ASN A 49 -2.66 -5.13 -9.24
C ASN A 49 -1.66 -5.42 -10.38
N GLU A 50 -0.97 -4.39 -10.85
CA GLU A 50 -0.03 -4.44 -11.99
C GLU A 50 1.44 -4.47 -11.52
N MET A 51 1.66 -4.95 -10.30
CA MET A 51 2.98 -5.09 -9.70
C MET A 51 3.90 -5.97 -10.59
N PRO A 52 5.07 -5.47 -11.01
CA PRO A 52 6.08 -6.27 -11.70
C PRO A 52 6.63 -7.42 -10.84
N GLU A 53 7.19 -8.44 -11.49
CA GLU A 53 7.71 -9.64 -10.80
C GLU A 53 8.86 -9.36 -9.82
N ASN A 54 9.66 -8.32 -10.07
CA ASN A 54 10.79 -7.92 -9.23
C ASN A 54 10.40 -6.96 -8.10
N VAL A 55 9.11 -6.86 -7.77
CA VAL A 55 8.62 -6.01 -6.68
C VAL A 55 8.30 -6.82 -5.43
N PHE A 56 8.81 -6.34 -4.31
CA PHE A 56 8.56 -6.88 -2.98
C PHE A 56 7.41 -6.08 -2.35
N TYR A 57 6.28 -6.77 -2.15
CA TYR A 57 5.07 -6.25 -1.52
C TYR A 57 5.19 -6.30 0.01
N VAL A 58 5.50 -5.18 0.66
CA VAL A 58 5.82 -5.12 2.10
C VAL A 58 4.87 -4.16 2.81
N GLU A 59 4.09 -4.66 3.77
CA GLU A 59 3.21 -3.84 4.60
C GLU A 59 3.97 -2.66 5.24
N GLY A 60 3.32 -1.49 5.38
CA GLY A 60 4.00 -0.24 5.75
C GLY A 60 4.76 -0.29 7.08
N SER A 61 4.20 -0.90 8.12
CA SER A 61 4.89 -1.05 9.41
C SER A 61 6.07 -2.02 9.32
N MET A 62 5.94 -3.10 8.54
CA MET A 62 7.05 -3.99 8.23
C MET A 62 8.14 -3.26 7.44
N LEU A 63 7.78 -2.38 6.51
CA LEU A 63 8.73 -1.59 5.74
C LEU A 63 9.52 -0.63 6.64
N ASP A 64 8.84 0.07 7.55
CA ASP A 64 9.48 0.94 8.54
C ASP A 64 10.52 0.17 9.38
N ARG A 65 10.12 -1.00 9.90
CA ARG A 65 10.96 -1.87 10.75
C ARG A 65 12.13 -2.50 9.97
N PHE A 66 11.88 -2.91 8.73
CA PHE A 66 12.91 -3.35 7.81
C PHE A 66 13.96 -2.26 7.60
N LEU A 67 13.53 -1.02 7.34
CA LEU A 67 14.43 0.10 7.07
C LEU A 67 15.27 0.51 8.27
N VAL A 68 14.85 0.24 9.51
CA VAL A 68 15.71 0.42 10.71
C VAL A 68 16.58 -0.80 11.03
N GLY A 69 16.54 -1.85 10.21
CA GLY A 69 17.40 -3.03 10.30
C GLY A 69 16.95 -4.10 11.28
N GLU A 70 15.66 -4.18 11.64
CA GLU A 70 15.17 -5.21 12.57
C GLU A 70 15.21 -6.63 12.01
N PHE A 71 15.07 -6.80 10.69
CA PHE A 71 15.03 -8.10 10.03
C PHE A 71 15.39 -8.01 8.55
N CYS A 72 15.54 -9.17 7.91
CA CYS A 72 15.66 -9.31 6.46
C CYS A 72 14.32 -9.70 5.83
N LEU A 73 14.15 -9.34 4.56
CA LEU A 73 13.04 -9.76 3.71
C LEU A 73 13.44 -11.01 2.92
N LYS A 74 12.63 -12.06 3.00
CA LYS A 74 12.83 -13.29 2.23
C LYS A 74 11.64 -13.54 1.31
N GLN A 75 11.89 -13.50 0.01
CA GLN A 75 10.87 -13.77 -1.00
C GLN A 75 10.39 -15.24 -0.92
N PRO A 76 9.09 -15.50 -0.77
CA PRO A 76 8.55 -16.85 -0.82
C PRO A 76 8.32 -17.31 -2.26
N LEU A 77 8.21 -18.63 -2.46
CA LEU A 77 7.62 -19.16 -3.70
C LEU A 77 6.12 -18.86 -3.74
N GLN A 78 5.44 -19.00 -2.61
CA GLN A 78 4.02 -18.77 -2.40
C GLN A 78 3.78 -18.60 -0.90
N ASN A 79 2.80 -17.81 -0.53
CA ASN A 79 2.29 -17.72 0.84
C ASN A 79 0.95 -18.45 0.95
N ARG A 80 0.71 -19.10 2.09
CA ARG A 80 -0.66 -19.46 2.49
C ARG A 80 -1.35 -18.24 3.06
N ILE A 81 -2.44 -17.81 2.43
CA ILE A 81 -3.18 -16.61 2.79
C ILE A 81 -4.40 -16.99 3.64
N LEU A 82 -4.56 -16.32 4.77
CA LEU A 82 -5.81 -16.36 5.54
C LEU A 82 -6.60 -15.08 5.28
N VAL A 83 -7.83 -15.21 4.78
CA VAL A 83 -8.76 -14.10 4.58
C VAL A 83 -9.69 -14.03 5.78
N VAL A 84 -9.63 -12.95 6.55
CA VAL A 84 -10.55 -12.71 7.67
C VAL A 84 -11.67 -11.77 7.29
N VAL A 85 -12.88 -12.11 7.68
CA VAL A 85 -14.12 -11.37 7.36
C VAL A 85 -14.99 -11.26 8.60
N ASN A 86 -15.82 -10.22 8.68
CA ASN A 86 -16.87 -10.18 9.70
C ASN A 86 -17.97 -11.21 9.36
N ASP A 87 -18.47 -11.92 10.37
CA ASP A 87 -19.61 -12.83 10.23
C ASP A 87 -20.91 -12.05 9.90
N PRO A 88 -21.76 -12.54 8.99
CA PRO A 88 -21.53 -13.69 8.10
C PRO A 88 -20.75 -13.32 6.83
N VAL A 89 -19.99 -14.27 6.29
CA VAL A 89 -19.32 -14.14 5.00
C VAL A 89 -20.33 -13.91 3.88
N ARG A 90 -20.06 -12.93 3.01
CA ARG A 90 -20.89 -12.66 1.83
C ARG A 90 -20.54 -13.60 0.67
N ASN A 91 -21.54 -13.89 -0.17
CA ASN A 91 -21.36 -14.76 -1.33
C ASN A 91 -20.35 -14.18 -2.35
N ASP A 92 -20.33 -12.87 -2.54
CA ASP A 92 -19.38 -12.18 -3.43
C ASP A 92 -17.94 -12.33 -2.91
N THR A 93 -17.71 -12.13 -1.61
CA THR A 93 -16.43 -12.40 -0.95
C THR A 93 -15.99 -13.85 -1.13
N TYR A 94 -16.87 -14.81 -0.84
CA TYR A 94 -16.54 -16.23 -1.02
C TYR A 94 -16.17 -16.54 -2.48
N ASN A 95 -16.96 -16.05 -3.43
CA ASN A 95 -16.69 -16.23 -4.86
C ASN A 95 -15.39 -15.56 -5.31
N ALA A 96 -15.05 -14.38 -4.78
CA ALA A 96 -13.79 -13.69 -5.10
C ALA A 96 -12.57 -14.48 -4.61
N VAL A 97 -12.62 -15.04 -3.40
CA VAL A 97 -11.55 -15.91 -2.87
C VAL A 97 -11.40 -17.17 -3.73
N GLN A 98 -12.50 -17.86 -4.05
CA GLN A 98 -12.47 -19.04 -4.93
C GLN A 98 -11.98 -18.70 -6.35
N ALA A 99 -12.37 -17.54 -6.89
CA ALA A 99 -11.89 -17.08 -8.18
C ALA A 99 -10.38 -16.84 -8.17
N ALA A 100 -9.84 -16.24 -7.11
CA ALA A 100 -8.41 -16.05 -6.94
C ALA A 100 -7.67 -17.39 -6.79
N GLU A 101 -8.20 -18.35 -6.02
CA GLU A 101 -7.66 -19.71 -5.92
C GLU A 101 -7.53 -20.36 -7.31
N VAL A 102 -8.58 -20.31 -8.14
CA VAL A 102 -8.61 -20.96 -9.46
C VAL A 102 -7.78 -20.22 -10.52
N THR A 103 -7.82 -18.88 -10.54
CA THR A 103 -7.25 -18.09 -11.64
C THR A 103 -5.82 -17.60 -11.37
N ILE A 104 -5.50 -17.30 -10.11
CA ILE A 104 -4.15 -16.89 -9.68
C ILE A 104 -3.35 -18.12 -9.22
N GLY A 105 -4.02 -19.17 -8.74
CA GLY A 105 -3.36 -20.38 -8.24
C GLY A 105 -2.78 -20.22 -6.83
N ILE A 106 -3.50 -19.52 -5.94
CA ILE A 106 -3.05 -19.20 -4.57
C ILE A 106 -3.53 -20.24 -3.55
N ASP A 107 -2.74 -20.49 -2.50
CA ASP A 107 -3.16 -21.22 -1.30
C ASP A 107 -3.88 -20.25 -0.37
N VAL A 108 -5.20 -20.37 -0.22
CA VAL A 108 -6.04 -19.39 0.48
C VAL A 108 -7.19 -20.05 1.24
N GLY A 109 -7.53 -19.52 2.41
CA GLY A 109 -8.70 -19.92 3.19
C GLY A 109 -9.44 -18.73 3.80
N ILE A 110 -10.72 -18.90 4.14
CA ILE A 110 -11.57 -17.87 4.75
C ILE A 110 -11.82 -18.21 6.23
N LEU A 111 -11.81 -17.18 7.08
CA LEU A 111 -12.17 -17.27 8.49
C LEU A 111 -13.13 -16.14 8.87
N GLU A 112 -14.30 -16.50 9.39
CA GLU A 112 -15.23 -15.55 10.01
C GLU A 112 -14.76 -15.18 11.42
N LEU A 113 -14.74 -13.88 11.69
CA LEU A 113 -14.35 -13.33 12.98
C LEU A 113 -15.46 -13.54 14.01
N LYS A 114 -15.09 -14.03 15.19
CA LYS A 114 -16.01 -14.19 16.33
C LYS A 114 -16.43 -12.84 16.90
N THR A 115 -15.49 -11.89 16.91
CA THR A 115 -15.72 -10.50 17.29
C THR A 115 -15.51 -9.65 16.04
N PRO A 116 -16.50 -8.87 15.58
CA PRO A 116 -16.34 -8.06 14.39
C PRO A 116 -15.17 -7.07 14.52
N LEU A 117 -14.33 -7.02 13.48
CA LEU A 117 -13.40 -5.90 13.30
C LEU A 117 -14.22 -4.70 12.82
N ARG A 118 -14.23 -3.63 13.60
CA ARG A 118 -14.93 -2.39 13.26
C ARG A 118 -13.91 -1.28 13.04
N MET A 119 -14.02 -0.64 11.87
CA MET A 119 -13.15 0.44 11.43
C MET A 119 -14.03 1.65 11.09
N VAL A 120 -13.77 2.79 11.72
CA VAL A 120 -14.53 4.03 11.50
C VAL A 120 -13.58 5.10 10.98
N ALA A 121 -13.85 5.62 9.77
CA ALA A 121 -13.04 6.65 9.16
C ALA A 121 -13.34 8.04 9.76
N ASN A 122 -12.29 8.82 9.97
CA ASN A 122 -12.32 10.16 10.53
C ASN A 122 -11.35 11.08 9.76
N PHE A 123 -11.44 12.40 10.00
CA PHE A 123 -10.47 13.38 9.50
C PHE A 123 -9.94 14.26 10.63
N GLU A 124 -8.63 14.51 10.63
CA GLU A 124 -7.96 15.44 11.54
C GLU A 124 -7.10 16.41 10.73
N GLY A 125 -7.46 17.69 10.72
CA GLY A 125 -6.71 18.71 9.98
C GLY A 125 -6.61 18.44 8.46
N GLY A 126 -7.60 17.73 7.89
CA GLY A 126 -7.60 17.32 6.48
C GLY A 126 -6.88 16.00 6.19
N ILE A 127 -6.24 15.37 7.17
CA ILE A 127 -5.61 14.05 7.06
C ILE A 127 -6.65 12.97 7.37
N ALA A 128 -6.71 11.91 6.54
CA ALA A 128 -7.57 10.76 6.83
C ALA A 128 -7.00 9.94 8.00
N THR A 129 -7.88 9.51 8.90
CA THR A 129 -7.55 8.77 10.12
C THR A 129 -8.75 7.90 10.51
N GLY A 130 -8.75 7.33 11.70
CA GLY A 130 -9.89 6.56 12.19
C GLY A 130 -9.64 5.79 13.47
N ASP A 131 -10.71 5.16 13.92
CA ASP A 131 -10.80 4.32 15.12
C ASP A 131 -11.00 2.85 14.74
N ILE A 132 -10.41 1.96 15.54
CA ILE A 132 -10.38 0.52 15.26
C ILE A 132 -10.68 -0.23 16.56
N THR A 133 -11.66 -1.13 16.52
CA THR A 133 -12.02 -2.02 17.65
C THR A 133 -12.16 -3.46 17.15
N GLY A 134 -11.93 -4.45 18.02
CA GLY A 134 -11.99 -5.87 17.65
C GLY A 134 -10.68 -6.43 17.07
N TRP A 135 -9.64 -5.60 16.93
CA TRP A 135 -8.37 -6.03 16.31
C TRP A 135 -7.54 -6.94 17.22
N GLN A 136 -7.67 -6.81 18.54
CA GLN A 136 -6.99 -7.68 19.51
C GLN A 136 -7.59 -9.08 19.47
N GLU A 137 -8.92 -9.17 19.48
CA GLU A 137 -9.67 -10.41 19.37
C GLU A 137 -9.40 -11.12 18.05
N LEU A 138 -9.27 -10.36 16.95
CA LEU A 138 -8.82 -10.89 15.66
C LEU A 138 -7.43 -11.52 15.78
N VAL A 139 -6.46 -10.82 16.37
CA VAL A 139 -5.09 -11.33 16.56
C VAL A 139 -5.10 -12.59 17.41
N GLU A 140 -5.80 -12.59 18.55
CA GLU A 140 -5.97 -13.75 19.43
C GLU A 140 -6.62 -14.94 18.72
N GLN A 141 -7.58 -14.69 17.82
CA GLN A 141 -8.25 -15.74 17.07
C GLN A 141 -7.31 -16.42 16.06
N VAL A 142 -6.38 -15.68 15.44
CA VAL A 142 -5.56 -16.20 14.35
C VAL A 142 -4.12 -16.55 14.75
N GLU A 143 -3.57 -16.01 15.84
CA GLU A 143 -2.12 -16.09 16.16
C GLU A 143 -1.54 -17.51 16.12
N ASN A 144 -2.32 -18.52 16.50
CA ASN A 144 -1.91 -19.92 16.56
C ASN A 144 -2.27 -20.73 15.30
N MET A 145 -2.81 -20.09 14.26
CA MET A 145 -3.15 -20.73 12.99
C MET A 145 -1.94 -20.77 12.04
N ASP A 146 -1.92 -21.80 11.20
CA ASP A 146 -0.87 -22.01 10.21
C ASP A 146 -1.17 -21.26 8.90
N PHE A 147 -0.71 -20.02 8.82
CA PHE A 147 -0.76 -19.16 7.63
C PHE A 147 0.50 -18.28 7.53
N ASP A 148 0.83 -17.82 6.33
CA ASP A 148 1.99 -16.96 6.08
C ASP A 148 1.63 -15.48 6.01
N ALA A 149 0.45 -15.15 5.47
CA ALA A 149 -0.01 -13.79 5.23
C ALA A 149 -1.51 -13.63 5.53
N LEU A 150 -1.93 -12.45 6.00
CA LEU A 150 -3.32 -12.16 6.38
C LEU A 150 -3.93 -11.12 5.44
N ALA A 151 -5.02 -11.47 4.79
CA ALA A 151 -5.90 -10.52 4.12
C ALA A 151 -7.05 -10.17 5.05
N ILE A 152 -7.30 -8.87 5.27
CA ILE A 152 -8.46 -8.41 6.03
C ILE A 152 -9.47 -7.87 5.03
N HIS A 153 -10.68 -8.44 5.03
CA HIS A 153 -11.74 -8.02 4.14
C HIS A 153 -13.01 -7.69 4.94
N THR A 154 -13.04 -6.46 5.44
CA THR A 154 -14.05 -5.93 6.36
C THR A 154 -14.51 -4.55 5.90
N PRO A 155 -15.72 -4.12 6.28
CA PRO A 155 -16.19 -2.79 5.90
C PRO A 155 -15.48 -1.70 6.71
N ILE A 156 -15.43 -0.51 6.13
CA ILE A 156 -15.03 0.72 6.82
C ILE A 156 -16.24 1.64 6.85
N GLU A 157 -16.62 2.08 8.03
CA GLU A 157 -17.69 3.05 8.22
C GLU A 157 -17.20 4.43 7.82
N VAL A 158 -17.69 4.92 6.67
CA VAL A 158 -17.46 6.28 6.18
C VAL A 158 -18.83 6.99 6.11
N PRO A 159 -18.97 8.22 6.64
CA PRO A 159 -20.21 8.97 6.47
C PRO A 159 -20.56 9.13 4.97
N ARG A 160 -21.79 8.83 4.59
CA ARG A 160 -22.28 8.86 3.20
C ARG A 160 -21.87 10.11 2.42
N GLU A 161 -22.08 11.29 3.02
CA GLU A 161 -21.76 12.57 2.37
C GLU A 161 -20.26 12.73 2.10
N VAL A 162 -19.40 12.15 2.94
CA VAL A 162 -17.94 12.15 2.73
C VAL A 162 -17.57 11.23 1.57
N ALA A 163 -18.14 10.02 1.53
CA ALA A 163 -17.92 9.08 0.42
C ALA A 163 -18.39 9.68 -0.92
N LEU A 164 -19.61 10.25 -0.97
CA LEU A 164 -20.14 10.91 -2.16
C LEU A 164 -19.29 12.10 -2.61
N SER A 165 -18.84 12.93 -1.66
CA SER A 165 -17.96 14.06 -1.97
C SER A 165 -16.65 13.57 -2.58
N TYR A 166 -16.05 12.50 -2.04
CA TYR A 166 -14.83 11.91 -2.58
C TYR A 166 -15.04 11.38 -4.00
N TYR A 167 -16.07 10.56 -4.24
CA TYR A 167 -16.30 10.01 -5.58
C TYR A 167 -16.60 11.08 -6.65
N ARG A 168 -17.23 12.19 -6.26
CA ARG A 168 -17.56 13.30 -7.18
C ARG A 168 -16.41 14.24 -7.45
N THR A 169 -15.62 14.56 -6.43
CA THR A 169 -14.66 15.68 -6.49
C THR A 169 -13.22 15.25 -6.24
N GLY A 170 -12.99 13.98 -5.93
CA GLY A 170 -11.71 13.45 -5.48
C GLY A 170 -11.31 14.01 -4.11
N GLY A 171 -10.00 14.01 -3.85
CA GLY A 171 -9.41 14.58 -2.64
C GLY A 171 -8.63 13.55 -1.83
N VAL A 172 -8.52 13.79 -0.53
CA VAL A 172 -7.89 12.83 0.39
C VAL A 172 -8.83 11.63 0.53
N ASN A 173 -8.34 10.44 0.19
CA ASN A 173 -9.08 9.19 0.34
C ASN A 173 -9.45 8.97 1.83
N PRO A 174 -10.76 8.86 2.18
CA PRO A 174 -11.21 8.73 3.57
C PRO A 174 -10.91 7.35 4.19
N TRP A 175 -10.80 6.30 3.38
CA TRP A 175 -10.52 4.93 3.85
C TRP A 175 -9.05 4.74 4.28
N GLY A 176 -8.12 5.31 3.49
CA GLY A 176 -6.71 4.96 3.59
C GLY A 176 -6.08 5.17 4.99
N GLY A 177 -6.53 6.18 5.73
CA GLY A 177 -6.00 6.48 7.07
C GLY A 177 -6.28 5.39 8.10
N VAL A 178 -7.53 4.93 8.20
CA VAL A 178 -7.92 3.87 9.14
C VAL A 178 -7.37 2.51 8.69
N GLU A 179 -7.28 2.26 7.37
CA GLU A 179 -6.65 1.07 6.80
C GLU A 179 -5.18 0.94 7.19
N ALA A 180 -4.42 2.02 7.01
CA ALA A 180 -3.01 2.07 7.37
C ALA A 180 -2.80 1.83 8.87
N LYS A 181 -3.70 2.34 9.72
CA LYS A 181 -3.66 2.08 11.17
C LYS A 181 -3.97 0.62 11.50
N ALA A 182 -5.02 0.03 10.93
CA ALA A 182 -5.44 -1.34 11.23
C ALA A 182 -4.41 -2.37 10.78
N SER A 183 -3.96 -2.26 9.52
CA SER A 183 -2.91 -3.12 8.98
C SER A 183 -1.63 -3.05 9.83
N LYS A 184 -1.20 -1.85 10.24
CA LYS A 184 -0.05 -1.67 11.13
C LYS A 184 -0.21 -2.36 12.48
N LEU A 185 -1.33 -2.16 13.18
CA LEU A 185 -1.57 -2.78 14.50
C LEU A 185 -1.49 -4.31 14.40
N ILE A 186 -2.19 -4.87 13.42
CA ILE A 186 -2.33 -6.32 13.26
C ILE A 186 -1.03 -6.94 12.74
N ALA A 187 -0.36 -6.32 11.75
CA ALA A 187 0.94 -6.79 11.24
C ALA A 187 2.03 -6.76 12.31
N SER A 188 2.05 -5.70 13.13
CA SER A 188 3.01 -5.57 14.24
C SER A 188 2.81 -6.66 15.29
N ALA A 189 1.56 -7.01 15.61
CA ALA A 189 1.25 -8.05 16.57
C ALA A 189 1.57 -9.46 16.05
N LEU A 190 1.28 -9.74 14.77
CA LEU A 190 1.46 -11.06 14.18
C LEU A 190 2.87 -11.32 13.64
N ASN A 191 3.66 -10.27 13.35
CA ASN A 191 4.91 -10.36 12.60
C ASN A 191 4.77 -11.12 11.26
N LYS A 192 3.67 -10.87 10.56
CA LYS A 192 3.36 -11.44 9.24
C LYS A 192 2.88 -10.35 8.28
N PRO A 193 3.02 -10.52 6.96
CA PRO A 193 2.41 -9.63 5.98
C PRO A 193 0.90 -9.52 6.19
N VAL A 194 0.40 -8.28 6.23
CA VAL A 194 -1.02 -7.97 6.32
C VAL A 194 -1.38 -6.94 5.27
N ALA A 195 -2.54 -7.10 4.64
CA ALA A 195 -3.13 -6.04 3.84
C ALA A 195 -4.66 -6.06 3.98
N HIS A 196 -5.25 -4.87 3.88
CA HIS A 196 -6.69 -4.67 3.95
C HIS A 196 -7.25 -4.44 2.55
N ALA A 197 -8.37 -5.09 2.26
CA ALA A 197 -9.21 -4.85 1.10
C ALA A 197 -10.58 -4.42 1.64
N PRO A 198 -10.97 -3.14 1.54
CA PRO A 198 -12.23 -2.69 2.11
C PRO A 198 -13.41 -3.38 1.43
N LEU A 199 -14.33 -3.89 2.24
CA LEU A 199 -15.63 -4.34 1.77
C LEU A 199 -16.54 -3.11 1.65
N GLU A 200 -17.06 -2.87 0.45
CA GLU A 200 -18.04 -1.81 0.25
C GLU A 200 -19.32 -2.14 1.03
N ASN A 201 -19.75 -1.19 1.86
CA ASN A 201 -20.92 -1.34 2.76
C ASN A 201 -22.02 -0.33 2.42
N THR A 202 -22.13 0.05 1.15
CA THR A 202 -23.25 0.86 0.70
C THR A 202 -24.54 0.04 0.72
N ASP A 203 -25.59 0.66 1.24
CA ASP A 203 -26.93 0.11 1.20
C ASP A 203 -27.30 -0.19 -0.26
N PRO A 204 -27.70 -1.43 -0.63
CA PRO A 204 -28.18 -1.77 -1.96
C PRO A 204 -29.28 -0.82 -2.49
N GLU A 205 -30.02 -0.15 -1.59
CA GLU A 205 -31.02 0.85 -1.95
C GLU A 205 -30.44 2.26 -2.20
N ASP A 206 -29.16 2.52 -1.90
CA ASP A 206 -28.47 3.78 -2.19
C ASP A 206 -28.10 3.90 -3.67
N THR A 207 -29.16 4.03 -4.48
CA THR A 207 -29.07 4.15 -5.94
C THR A 207 -28.15 5.27 -6.41
N GLU A 208 -27.87 6.29 -5.59
CA GLU A 208 -27.02 7.40 -5.99
C GLU A 208 -25.54 7.01 -6.03
N LEU A 209 -25.06 6.24 -5.06
CA LEU A 209 -23.66 5.80 -5.04
C LEU A 209 -23.41 4.74 -6.12
N TYR A 210 -24.34 3.80 -6.28
CA TYR A 210 -24.32 2.85 -7.40
C TYR A 210 -24.38 3.55 -8.77
N ARG A 211 -25.18 4.60 -8.93
CA ARG A 211 -25.24 5.38 -10.17
C ARG A 211 -23.94 6.10 -10.48
N ILE A 212 -23.28 6.69 -9.47
CA ILE A 212 -21.98 7.36 -9.68
C ILE A 212 -20.95 6.37 -10.23
N MET A 213 -20.95 5.13 -9.72
CA MET A 213 -20.07 4.06 -10.22
C MET A 213 -20.47 3.52 -11.59
N ASP A 214 -21.73 3.70 -12.01
CA ASP A 214 -22.25 3.34 -13.35
C ASP A 214 -22.04 4.47 -14.40
N GLU A 215 -21.51 5.62 -13.98
CA GLU A 215 -21.13 6.74 -14.85
C GLU A 215 -19.62 6.74 -15.18
N VAL A 216 -19.21 7.58 -16.14
CA VAL A 216 -17.77 7.80 -16.40
C VAL A 216 -17.17 8.63 -15.27
N VAL A 217 -16.37 8.00 -14.42
CA VAL A 217 -15.67 8.63 -13.29
C VAL A 217 -14.29 9.20 -13.69
N ASP A 218 -13.67 9.96 -12.77
CA ASP A 218 -12.27 10.37 -12.90
C ASP A 218 -11.38 9.13 -13.12
N PRO A 219 -10.41 9.15 -14.06
CA PRO A 219 -9.54 8.00 -14.34
C PRO A 219 -8.80 7.44 -13.12
N ARG A 220 -8.55 8.26 -12.09
CA ARG A 220 -7.89 7.83 -10.84
C ARG A 220 -8.80 6.99 -9.93
N ILE A 221 -10.11 7.06 -10.12
CA ILE A 221 -11.13 6.32 -9.37
C ILE A 221 -11.65 5.12 -10.19
N ALA A 222 -11.38 5.08 -11.50
CA ALA A 222 -11.85 4.04 -12.40
C ALA A 222 -11.58 2.58 -11.92
N PRO A 223 -10.42 2.24 -11.29
CA PRO A 223 -10.22 0.90 -10.74
C PRO A 223 -11.24 0.51 -9.65
N GLU A 224 -11.68 1.47 -8.83
CA GLU A 224 -12.72 1.28 -7.81
C GLU A 224 -14.09 1.08 -8.45
N ALA A 225 -14.42 1.86 -9.48
CA ALA A 225 -15.73 1.82 -10.14
C ALA A 225 -16.03 0.48 -10.84
N ILE A 226 -15.02 -0.20 -11.38
CA ILE A 226 -15.19 -1.48 -12.09
C ILE A 226 -15.12 -2.72 -11.18
N SER A 227 -14.76 -2.53 -9.91
CA SER A 227 -14.54 -3.62 -8.96
C SER A 227 -15.79 -3.88 -8.14
N SER A 228 -16.05 -5.14 -7.81
CA SER A 228 -17.22 -5.52 -6.99
C SER A 228 -16.82 -6.04 -5.61
N CYS A 229 -15.61 -6.57 -5.46
CA CYS A 229 -15.14 -7.15 -4.20
C CYS A 229 -13.81 -6.54 -3.70
N TYR A 230 -13.07 -5.82 -4.55
CA TYR A 230 -11.86 -5.07 -4.16
C TYR A 230 -10.72 -5.92 -3.57
N LEU A 231 -10.79 -7.24 -3.73
CA LEU A 231 -10.02 -8.21 -2.96
C LEU A 231 -8.84 -8.78 -3.76
N HIS A 232 -8.95 -8.85 -5.09
CA HIS A 232 -7.93 -9.53 -5.90
C HIS A 232 -6.57 -8.84 -5.85
N CYS A 233 -6.51 -7.52 -5.67
CA CYS A 233 -5.23 -6.82 -5.57
C CYS A 233 -4.41 -7.27 -4.35
N VAL A 234 -5.08 -7.42 -3.21
CA VAL A 234 -4.49 -7.84 -1.94
C VAL A 234 -4.06 -9.30 -2.02
N LEU A 235 -4.91 -10.18 -2.56
CA LEU A 235 -4.58 -11.60 -2.71
C LEU A 235 -3.37 -11.82 -3.62
N LYS A 236 -3.29 -11.10 -4.75
CA LYS A 236 -2.13 -11.15 -5.65
C LYS A 236 -0.85 -10.67 -4.95
N GLY A 237 -0.91 -9.56 -4.23
CA GLY A 237 0.22 -9.02 -3.47
C GLY A 237 0.69 -9.94 -2.35
N LEU A 238 -0.23 -10.37 -1.48
CA LEU A 238 0.07 -11.22 -0.33
C LEU A 238 0.58 -12.61 -0.71
N ASN A 239 0.17 -13.17 -1.85
CA ASN A 239 0.71 -14.43 -2.38
C ASN A 239 2.24 -14.41 -2.52
N LYS A 240 2.80 -13.24 -2.82
CA LYS A 240 4.24 -13.04 -3.06
C LYS A 240 4.89 -12.10 -2.05
N ALA A 241 4.18 -11.67 -1.00
CA ALA A 241 4.73 -10.77 0.00
C ALA A 241 5.94 -11.42 0.72
N PRO A 242 7.08 -10.72 0.82
CA PRO A 242 8.24 -11.26 1.53
C PRO A 242 7.94 -11.58 2.99
N ARG A 243 8.53 -12.65 3.50
CA ARG A 243 8.44 -13.04 4.91
C ARG A 243 9.56 -12.39 5.71
N ILE A 244 9.26 -12.10 6.99
CA ILE A 244 10.26 -11.70 7.97
C ILE A 244 11.23 -12.87 8.19
N SER A 245 12.53 -12.59 8.16
CA SER A 245 13.57 -13.62 8.23
C SER A 245 14.86 -13.04 8.80
N SER A 246 15.71 -13.90 9.38
CA SER A 246 17.07 -13.54 9.81
C SER A 246 18.08 -13.51 8.66
N SER A 247 17.67 -13.91 7.46
CA SER A 247 18.49 -13.95 6.24
C SER A 247 17.67 -13.52 5.03
N GLY A 248 18.32 -12.94 4.02
CA GLY A 248 17.66 -12.46 2.81
C GLY A 248 18.15 -11.06 2.48
N LEU A 249 17.29 -10.25 1.87
CA LEU A 249 17.55 -8.85 1.59
C LEU A 249 17.49 -8.05 2.89
N SER A 250 18.55 -7.31 3.21
CA SER A 250 18.67 -6.48 4.41
C SER A 250 18.57 -4.99 4.07
N CYS A 251 18.42 -4.12 5.08
CA CYS A 251 18.43 -2.67 4.87
C CYS A 251 19.77 -2.17 4.29
N ASN A 252 20.88 -2.86 4.57
CA ASN A 252 22.20 -2.53 4.04
C ASN A 252 22.31 -2.79 2.52
N ASP A 253 21.39 -3.56 1.95
CA ASP A 253 21.36 -3.84 0.52
C ASP A 253 20.57 -2.78 -0.27
N ILE A 254 20.00 -1.77 0.41
CA ILE A 254 19.18 -0.73 -0.23
C ILE A 254 20.05 0.40 -0.77
N ASP A 255 19.87 0.71 -2.05
CA ASP A 255 20.65 1.73 -2.74
C ASP A 255 20.00 3.12 -2.70
N VAL A 256 18.67 3.20 -2.65
CA VAL A 256 17.94 4.48 -2.68
C VAL A 256 16.49 4.34 -2.22
N LEU A 257 15.99 5.34 -1.50
CA LEU A 257 14.58 5.55 -1.20
C LEU A 257 13.99 6.65 -2.11
N VAL A 258 12.81 6.43 -2.67
CA VAL A 258 12.02 7.42 -3.42
C VAL A 258 10.70 7.67 -2.72
N SER A 259 10.32 8.94 -2.56
CA SER A 259 9.06 9.32 -1.92
C SER A 259 8.49 10.67 -2.39
N PRO A 260 7.20 10.95 -2.16
CA PRO A 260 6.58 12.25 -2.39
C PRO A 260 7.27 13.37 -1.59
N TYR A 261 7.24 14.59 -2.11
CA TYR A 261 7.69 15.76 -1.37
C TYR A 261 6.70 16.11 -0.25
N GLY A 262 7.21 16.56 0.90
CA GLY A 262 6.39 16.96 2.04
C GLY A 262 6.07 15.86 3.05
N CYS A 263 6.37 14.59 2.76
CA CYS A 263 5.98 13.44 3.59
C CYS A 263 7.15 12.71 4.26
N PHE A 264 8.03 13.45 4.95
CA PHE A 264 9.21 12.87 5.61
C PHE A 264 8.86 12.27 6.98
N GLY A 265 9.21 11.00 7.20
CA GLY A 265 8.91 10.26 8.41
C GLY A 265 10.07 9.38 8.89
N ASN A 266 9.73 8.40 9.74
CA ASN A 266 10.66 7.39 10.25
C ASN A 266 11.44 6.63 9.15
N PRO A 267 10.82 6.16 8.04
CA PRO A 267 11.57 5.43 7.02
C PRO A 267 12.65 6.31 6.36
N HIS A 268 12.38 7.61 6.18
CA HIS A 268 13.36 8.56 5.64
C HIS A 268 14.52 8.81 6.60
N LYS A 269 14.23 8.98 7.90
CA LYS A 269 15.26 9.13 8.94
C LYS A 269 16.17 7.91 8.97
N ALA A 270 15.58 6.71 8.99
CA ALA A 270 16.31 5.45 9.00
C ALA A 270 17.26 5.32 7.80
N CYS A 271 16.80 5.70 6.60
CA CYS A 271 17.63 5.73 5.39
C CYS A 271 18.81 6.71 5.53
N LEU A 272 18.54 7.95 5.93
CA LEU A 272 19.59 8.97 6.06
C LEU A 272 20.64 8.61 7.13
N GLU A 273 20.21 8.03 8.26
CA GLU A 273 21.11 7.57 9.33
C GLU A 273 22.03 6.43 8.87
N GLN A 274 21.57 5.60 7.93
CA GLN A 274 22.36 4.53 7.31
C GLN A 274 23.15 4.97 6.07
N GLY A 275 23.06 6.25 5.69
CA GLY A 275 23.72 6.76 4.49
C GLY A 275 23.05 6.36 3.17
N ILE A 276 21.82 5.84 3.21
CA ILE A 276 21.01 5.53 2.04
C ILE A 276 20.48 6.84 1.44
N PRO A 277 20.78 7.16 0.18
CA PRO A 277 20.23 8.34 -0.50
C PRO A 277 18.70 8.35 -0.53
N VAL A 278 18.12 9.53 -0.31
CA VAL A 278 16.66 9.74 -0.35
C VAL A 278 16.33 10.73 -1.46
N ILE A 279 15.54 10.29 -2.45
CA ILE A 279 14.97 11.12 -3.51
C ILE A 279 13.55 11.54 -3.11
N VAL A 280 13.28 12.83 -3.16
CA VAL A 280 11.95 13.40 -2.91
C VAL A 280 11.43 14.10 -4.16
N VAL A 281 10.19 13.79 -4.54
CA VAL A 281 9.60 14.21 -5.83
C VAL A 281 8.64 15.38 -5.64
N ARG A 282 9.01 16.58 -6.12
CA ARG A 282 8.29 17.84 -5.85
C ARG A 282 6.87 17.87 -6.41
N GLU A 283 6.67 17.38 -7.63
CA GLU A 283 5.36 17.32 -8.29
C GLU A 283 4.37 16.46 -7.50
N ASN A 284 4.84 15.38 -6.88
CA ASN A 284 4.04 14.57 -5.98
C ASN A 284 4.06 15.18 -4.57
N ASN A 285 3.32 16.27 -4.39
CA ASN A 285 3.13 16.88 -3.08
C ASN A 285 1.94 16.26 -2.35
N THR A 286 1.89 16.51 -1.05
CA THR A 286 0.87 16.01 -0.12
C THR A 286 0.31 17.18 0.68
N ILE A 287 -0.71 16.95 1.50
CA ILE A 287 -1.21 17.99 2.44
C ILE A 287 -0.20 18.30 3.56
N LEU A 288 0.82 17.45 3.72
CA LEU A 288 1.90 17.67 4.67
C LEU A 288 2.90 18.70 4.12
N SER A 289 3.41 19.54 5.01
CA SER A 289 4.28 20.67 4.67
C SER A 289 5.72 20.49 5.14
N PHE A 290 6.17 19.24 5.33
CA PHE A 290 7.52 18.97 5.81
C PHE A 290 8.58 19.42 4.78
N ILE A 291 9.58 20.16 5.23
CA ILE A 291 10.70 20.58 4.39
C ILE A 291 11.80 19.49 4.46
N PRO A 292 12.10 18.79 3.36
CA PRO A 292 13.08 17.70 3.38
C PRO A 292 14.48 18.23 3.76
N PRO A 293 15.30 17.43 4.47
CA PRO A 293 16.67 17.82 4.81
C PRO A 293 17.52 18.07 3.57
N GLN A 294 18.58 18.86 3.71
CA GLN A 294 19.50 19.16 2.61
C GLN A 294 20.22 17.91 2.05
N GLN A 295 20.30 16.82 2.84
CA GLN A 295 20.84 15.54 2.35
C GLN A 295 19.94 14.87 1.29
N CYS A 296 18.65 15.20 1.25
CA CYS A 296 17.74 14.63 0.26
C CYS A 296 18.02 15.19 -1.15
N ILE A 297 17.91 14.31 -2.14
CA ILE A 297 17.94 14.67 -3.55
C ILE A 297 16.53 15.10 -3.95
N VAL A 298 16.32 16.40 -4.11
CA VAL A 298 15.04 16.91 -4.61
C VAL A 298 15.04 16.87 -6.14
N VAL A 299 14.00 16.27 -6.72
CA VAL A 299 13.73 16.21 -8.16
C VAL A 299 12.33 16.75 -8.44
N GLU A 300 12.07 17.20 -9.66
CA GLU A 300 10.78 17.83 -9.99
C GLU A 300 9.68 16.79 -10.18
N ASN A 301 9.94 15.67 -10.85
CA ASN A 301 8.95 14.63 -11.16
C ASN A 301 9.57 13.21 -11.15
N TYR A 302 8.74 12.18 -11.35
CA TYR A 302 9.22 10.78 -11.35
C TYR A 302 10.10 10.44 -12.56
N TRP A 303 10.06 11.20 -13.66
CA TRP A 303 11.00 11.01 -14.77
C TRP A 303 12.41 11.44 -14.39
N GLU A 304 12.54 12.57 -13.68
CA GLU A 304 13.81 12.99 -13.12
C GLU A 304 14.31 12.02 -12.04
N ALA A 305 13.42 11.51 -11.18
CA ALA A 305 13.77 10.46 -10.21
C ALA A 305 14.36 9.24 -10.92
N ALA A 306 13.69 8.75 -11.97
CA ALA A 306 14.17 7.67 -12.81
C ALA A 306 15.52 7.97 -13.47
N GLY A 307 15.73 9.20 -13.96
CA GLY A 307 17.01 9.65 -14.51
C GLY A 307 18.15 9.64 -13.49
N VAL A 308 17.89 10.09 -12.25
CA VAL A 308 18.86 10.02 -11.15
C VAL A 308 19.21 8.57 -10.83
N ILE A 309 18.21 7.70 -10.73
CA ILE A 309 18.36 6.27 -10.47
C ILE A 309 19.16 5.59 -11.59
N ALA A 310 18.91 5.94 -12.85
CA ALA A 310 19.69 5.44 -13.98
C ALA A 310 21.16 5.88 -13.91
N CYS A 311 21.43 7.11 -13.49
CA CYS A 311 22.80 7.58 -13.25
C CYS A 311 23.49 6.76 -12.15
N MET A 312 22.80 6.51 -11.03
CA MET A 312 23.32 5.70 -9.93
C MET A 312 23.67 4.28 -10.41
N LYS A 313 22.76 3.63 -11.14
CA LYS A 313 22.98 2.29 -11.73
C LYS A 313 24.18 2.24 -12.68
N ALA A 314 24.37 3.30 -13.47
CA ALA A 314 25.45 3.38 -14.44
C ALA A 314 26.80 3.84 -13.86
N GLY A 315 26.86 4.19 -12.57
CA GLY A 315 28.06 4.79 -11.97
C GLY A 315 28.38 6.19 -12.52
N VAL A 316 27.38 6.91 -13.02
CA VAL A 316 27.52 8.24 -13.61
C VAL A 316 27.15 9.31 -12.58
N SER A 317 28.00 10.31 -12.41
CA SER A 317 27.66 11.46 -11.57
C SER A 317 26.51 12.26 -12.17
N ARG A 318 25.43 12.44 -11.39
CA ARG A 318 24.26 13.24 -11.78
C ARG A 318 24.59 14.69 -12.15
N VAL A 319 25.69 15.24 -11.62
CA VAL A 319 26.11 16.63 -11.92
C VAL A 319 26.74 16.71 -13.31
N SER A 320 27.42 15.65 -13.76
CA SER A 320 28.10 15.60 -15.06
C SER A 320 27.13 15.54 -16.25
N VAL A 321 25.88 15.15 -16.03
CA VAL A 321 24.83 15.11 -17.06
C VAL A 321 23.89 16.31 -17.00
N ARG A 322 24.22 17.34 -16.22
CA ARG A 322 23.53 18.64 -16.23
C ARG A 322 24.36 19.66 -16.99
N ALA A 323 23.67 20.60 -17.64
CA ALA A 323 24.33 21.77 -18.19
C ALA A 323 25.13 22.46 -17.07
N MET A 324 26.44 22.64 -17.30
CA MET A 324 27.26 23.45 -16.42
C MET A 324 26.77 24.90 -16.55
N LYS A 325 26.56 25.56 -15.41
CA LYS A 325 26.31 27.00 -15.39
C LYS A 325 27.58 27.77 -15.69
#